data_AF-A0A4U5MQF3-F1
#
_entry.id   AF-A0A4U5MQF3-F1
#
_cell.length_a   1.000
_cell.length_b   1.000
_cell.length_c   1.000
_cell.angle_alpha   90.00
_cell.angle_beta   90.00
_cell.angle_gamma   90.00
#
_symmetry.space_group_name_H-M   'P 1'
#
loop_
_entity.id
_entity.type
_entity.pdbx_description
1 polymer ?
#
loop_
_entity_poly.entity_id
_entity_poly.type
_entity_poly.pdbx_seq_one_letter_code
_entity_poly.pdbx_strand_id
1 'polypeptide(L)'
;MDALVSLVEYFLTAIFCLFTVFFVIKTLITRTLAKTWKECPALVVFFLYVIALALGTTLMAVEWALVDLNLLSTKADFSLKLLHNSGVAGVSLRWCYDCATLGIVIQRIWYLKSPFAYLSGLKSLVLGFDIIVPAFLVIGFVYINASNIQRCAKTLRRVHSTHFIHSNHLGWHYFLRYDVSLPKTL
;
A
#
# COMPACT_ATOMS: atom_id res chain seq x y z
N MET A 1 2.78 23.53 -5.48
CA MET A 1 1.58 23.02 -6.16
C MET A 1 0.39 23.58 -5.41
N ASP A 2 -0.55 24.24 -6.10
CA ASP A 2 -1.68 24.87 -5.43
C ASP A 2 -2.57 23.80 -4.80
N ALA A 3 -3.01 23.99 -3.55
CA ALA A 3 -3.81 23.00 -2.82
C ALA A 3 -5.06 22.53 -3.59
N LEU A 4 -5.61 23.40 -4.45
CA LEU A 4 -6.71 23.09 -5.33
C LEU A 4 -6.35 22.05 -6.40
N VAL A 5 -5.13 22.10 -6.95
CA VAL A 5 -4.64 21.14 -7.95
C VAL A 5 -4.53 19.75 -7.33
N SER A 6 -3.90 19.64 -6.16
CA SER A 6 -3.78 18.38 -5.41
C SER A 6 -5.16 17.78 -5.09
N LEU A 7 -6.09 18.63 -4.62
CA LEU A 7 -7.46 18.20 -4.31
C LEU A 7 -8.17 17.61 -5.54
N VAL A 8 -8.06 18.29 -6.70
CA VAL A 8 -8.62 17.82 -7.97
C VAL A 8 -8.00 16.47 -8.37
N GLU A 9 -6.69 16.31 -8.24
CA GLU A 9 -5.99 15.05 -8.54
C GLU A 9 -6.51 13.90 -7.67
N TYR A 10 -6.69 14.11 -6.36
CA TYR A 10 -7.21 13.09 -5.47
C TYR A 10 -8.65 12.68 -5.82
N PHE A 11 -9.52 13.64 -6.10
CA PHE A 11 -10.90 13.35 -6.49
C PHE A 11 -10.98 12.61 -7.82
N LEU A 12 -10.23 13.05 -8.83
CA LEU A 12 -10.17 12.36 -10.13
C LEU A 12 -9.63 10.94 -9.97
N THR A 13 -8.58 10.76 -9.15
CA THR A 13 -8.01 9.45 -8.85
C THR A 13 -9.04 8.52 -8.22
N ALA A 14 -9.77 9.00 -7.20
CA ALA A 14 -10.83 8.24 -6.55
C ALA A 14 -11.94 7.84 -7.54
N ILE A 15 -12.40 8.77 -8.38
CA ILE A 15 -13.42 8.51 -9.40
C ILE A 15 -12.96 7.45 -10.40
N PHE A 16 -11.76 7.57 -10.95
CA PHE A 16 -11.23 6.58 -11.90
C PHE A 16 -11.01 5.20 -11.27
N CYS A 17 -10.58 5.15 -10.01
CA CYS A 17 -10.47 3.89 -9.27
C CYS A 17 -11.82 3.22 -9.08
N LEU A 18 -12.86 3.98 -8.70
CA LEU A 18 -14.23 3.46 -8.55
C LEU A 18 -14.80 2.98 -9.89
N PHE A 19 -14.57 3.69 -10.98
CA PHE A 19 -14.93 3.22 -12.32
C PHE A 19 -14.23 1.92 -12.67
N THR A 20 -12.94 1.79 -12.36
CA THR A 20 -12.17 0.57 -12.58
C THR A 20 -12.80 -0.61 -11.82
N VAL A 21 -13.14 -0.43 -10.54
CA VAL A 21 -13.83 -1.44 -9.74
C VAL A 21 -15.17 -1.82 -10.38
N PHE A 22 -15.98 -0.84 -10.78
CA PHE A 22 -17.26 -1.08 -11.43
C PHE A 22 -17.12 -1.92 -12.71
N PHE A 23 -16.18 -1.57 -13.60
CA PHE A 23 -15.96 -2.32 -14.84
C PHE A 23 -15.43 -3.73 -14.59
N VAL A 24 -14.53 -3.92 -13.62
CA VAL A 24 -14.02 -5.24 -13.26
C VAL A 24 -15.12 -6.12 -12.68
N ILE A 25 -15.92 -5.61 -11.75
CA ILE A 25 -17.06 -6.34 -11.17
C ILE A 25 -18.06 -6.72 -12.28
N LYS A 26 -18.42 -5.77 -13.15
CA LYS A 26 -19.29 -6.04 -14.28
C LYS A 26 -18.73 -7.15 -15.18
N THR A 27 -17.43 -7.11 -15.45
CA THR A 27 -16.73 -8.16 -16.23
C THR A 27 -16.83 -9.52 -15.54
N LEU A 28 -16.57 -9.59 -14.24
CA LEU A 28 -16.66 -10.84 -13.46
C LEU A 28 -18.07 -11.42 -13.40
N ILE A 29 -19.09 -10.57 -13.29
CA ILE A 29 -20.51 -10.98 -13.30
C ILE A 29 -20.88 -11.55 -14.68
N THR A 30 -20.51 -10.87 -15.78
CA THR A 30 -20.89 -11.31 -17.14
C THR A 30 -20.31 -12.65 -17.56
N ARG A 31 -19.11 -13.01 -17.08
CA ARG A 31 -18.41 -14.25 -17.45
C ARG A 31 -18.58 -15.39 -16.43
N THR A 32 -19.25 -15.14 -15.31
CA THR A 32 -19.35 -16.01 -14.12
C THR A 32 -17.97 -16.34 -13.53
N LEU A 33 -17.70 -15.89 -12.30
CA LEU A 33 -16.44 -16.12 -11.58
C LEU A 33 -15.99 -17.60 -11.61
N ALA A 34 -16.93 -18.52 -11.38
CA ALA A 34 -16.65 -19.96 -11.35
C ALA A 34 -16.17 -20.52 -12.70
N LYS A 35 -16.68 -19.99 -13.83
CA LYS A 35 -16.25 -20.40 -15.16
C LYS A 35 -14.85 -19.84 -15.45
N THR A 36 -14.63 -18.57 -15.15
CA THR A 36 -13.34 -17.90 -15.32
C THR A 36 -12.24 -18.57 -14.48
N TRP A 37 -12.54 -18.99 -13.25
CA TRP A 37 -11.60 -19.71 -12.38
C TRP A 37 -11.16 -21.06 -12.97
N LYS A 38 -12.10 -21.82 -13.55
CA LYS A 38 -11.81 -23.12 -14.17
C LYS A 38 -10.94 -22.97 -15.42
N GLU A 39 -11.20 -21.95 -16.23
CA GLU A 39 -10.48 -21.67 -17.48
C GLU A 39 -9.11 -21.04 -17.21
N CYS A 40 -9.07 -19.92 -16.46
CA CYS A 40 -7.88 -19.13 -16.20
C CYS A 40 -7.89 -18.56 -14.76
N PRO A 41 -7.39 -19.31 -13.77
CA PRO A 41 -7.43 -18.88 -12.37
C PRO A 41 -6.56 -17.63 -12.11
N ALA A 42 -5.44 -17.47 -12.81
CA ALA A 42 -4.57 -16.29 -12.74
C ALA A 42 -5.32 -14.99 -13.07
N LEU A 43 -6.25 -15.05 -14.05
CA LEU A 43 -7.05 -13.90 -14.43
C LEU A 43 -8.03 -13.48 -13.32
N VAL A 44 -8.58 -14.44 -12.58
CA VAL A 44 -9.45 -14.12 -11.43
C VAL A 44 -8.63 -13.49 -10.31
N VAL A 45 -7.47 -14.04 -9.99
CA VAL A 45 -6.56 -13.49 -8.97
C VAL A 45 -6.13 -12.07 -9.35
N PHE A 46 -5.78 -11.83 -10.61
CA PHE A 46 -5.49 -10.50 -11.13
C PHE A 46 -6.67 -9.53 -10.93
N PHE A 47 -7.90 -9.92 -11.28
CA PHE A 47 -9.06 -9.06 -11.06
C PHE A 47 -9.30 -8.74 -9.59
N LEU A 48 -9.07 -9.70 -8.68
CA LEU A 48 -9.16 -9.45 -7.24
C LEU A 48 -8.11 -8.44 -6.77
N TYR A 49 -6.86 -8.54 -7.25
CA TYR A 49 -5.83 -7.57 -6.92
C TYR A 49 -6.08 -6.19 -7.55
N VAL A 50 -6.63 -6.11 -8.76
CA VAL A 50 -7.06 -4.84 -9.35
C VAL A 50 -8.13 -4.17 -8.48
N ILE A 51 -9.14 -4.91 -8.02
CA ILE A 51 -10.16 -4.37 -7.12
C ILE A 51 -9.52 -3.89 -5.82
N ALA A 52 -8.70 -4.72 -5.18
CA ALA A 52 -8.07 -4.38 -3.92
C ALA A 52 -7.16 -3.14 -4.04
N LEU A 53 -6.34 -3.07 -5.10
CA LEU A 53 -5.47 -1.93 -5.39
C LEU A 53 -6.27 -0.66 -5.65
N ALA A 54 -7.35 -0.74 -6.44
CA ALA A 54 -8.21 0.42 -6.73
C ALA A 54 -8.90 0.94 -5.46
N LEU A 55 -9.40 0.04 -4.60
CA LEU A 55 -9.99 0.42 -3.31
C LEU A 55 -8.95 1.04 -2.36
N GLY A 56 -7.76 0.45 -2.27
CA GLY A 56 -6.65 0.99 -1.47
C GLY A 56 -6.19 2.36 -1.96
N THR A 57 -6.13 2.56 -3.28
CA THR A 57 -5.78 3.84 -3.88
C THR A 57 -6.87 4.89 -3.65
N THR A 58 -8.14 4.49 -3.73
CA THR A 58 -9.28 5.36 -3.39
C THR A 58 -9.20 5.81 -1.93
N LEU A 59 -8.90 4.88 -1.01
CA LEU A 59 -8.74 5.19 0.40
C LEU A 59 -7.59 6.19 0.63
N MET A 60 -6.42 5.95 0.05
CA MET A 60 -5.29 6.88 0.14
C MET A 60 -5.63 8.26 -0.43
N ALA A 61 -6.31 8.32 -1.58
CA ALA A 61 -6.72 9.60 -2.17
C ALA A 61 -7.66 10.38 -1.24
N VAL A 62 -8.60 9.69 -0.58
CA VAL A 62 -9.48 10.31 0.42
C VAL A 62 -8.68 10.78 1.63
N GLU A 63 -7.75 9.97 2.15
CA GLU A 63 -6.91 10.35 3.29
C GLU A 63 -6.07 11.59 2.99
N TRP A 64 -5.42 11.66 1.82
CA TRP A 64 -4.64 12.82 1.40
C TRP A 64 -5.50 14.06 1.15
N ALA A 65 -6.71 13.90 0.59
CA ALA A 65 -7.66 15.00 0.48
C ALA A 65 -8.08 15.54 1.85
N LEU A 66 -8.29 14.68 2.85
CA LEU A 66 -8.59 15.11 4.22
C LEU A 66 -7.43 15.85 4.88
N VAL A 67 -6.18 15.47 4.57
CA VAL A 67 -4.99 16.19 5.01
C VAL A 67 -4.92 17.59 4.39
N ASP A 68 -5.13 17.72 3.08
CA ASP A 68 -5.10 19.01 2.38
C ASP A 68 -6.23 19.95 2.83
N LEU A 69 -7.39 19.41 3.21
CA LEU A 69 -8.49 20.16 3.80
C LEU A 69 -8.29 20.51 5.27
N ASN A 70 -7.14 20.15 5.88
CA ASN A 70 -6.85 20.28 7.31
C ASN A 70 -7.87 19.59 8.23
N LEU A 71 -8.65 18.63 7.72
CA LEU A 71 -9.59 17.83 8.50
C LEU A 71 -8.88 16.70 9.23
N LEU A 72 -7.74 16.26 8.69
CA LEU A 72 -6.87 15.26 9.31
C LEU A 72 -5.52 15.90 9.66
N SER A 73 -5.27 16.10 10.95
CA SER A 73 -4.01 16.71 11.41
C SER A 73 -2.86 15.70 11.38
N THR A 74 -1.84 15.96 10.57
CA THR A 74 -0.60 15.15 10.51
C THR A 74 0.21 15.19 11.80
N LYS A 75 -0.11 16.10 12.73
CA LYS A 75 0.50 16.18 14.07
C LYS A 75 -0.11 15.19 15.06
N ALA A 76 -1.27 14.60 14.74
CA ALA A 76 -1.90 13.60 15.59
C ALA A 76 -1.29 12.21 15.30
N ASP A 77 -0.84 11.53 16.35
CA ASP A 77 -0.27 10.17 16.26
C ASP A 77 -1.19 9.18 15.55
N PHE A 78 -2.50 9.33 15.69
CA PHE A 78 -3.48 8.48 15.02
C PHE A 78 -3.47 8.68 13.50
N SER A 79 -3.54 9.93 13.04
CA SER A 79 -3.55 10.28 11.61
C SER A 79 -2.26 9.85 10.92
N LEU A 80 -1.11 10.03 11.57
CA LEU A 80 0.18 9.60 11.03
C LEU A 80 0.28 8.07 10.92
N LYS A 81 -0.22 7.33 11.91
CA LYS A 81 -0.30 5.85 11.84
C LYS A 81 -1.26 5.38 10.76
N LEU A 82 -2.39 6.07 10.58
CA LEU A 82 -3.37 5.76 9.54
C LEU A 82 -2.73 5.89 8.15
N LEU A 83 -2.16 7.05 7.82
CA LEU A 83 -1.48 7.32 6.55
C LEU A 83 -0.31 6.36 6.30
N HIS A 84 0.45 6.03 7.34
CA HIS A 84 1.55 5.09 7.20
C HIS A 84 1.04 3.68 6.85
N ASN A 85 0.03 3.19 7.56
CA ASN A 85 -0.51 1.85 7.34
C ASN A 85 -1.22 1.72 5.99
N SER A 86 -1.97 2.74 5.57
CA SER A 86 -2.59 2.77 4.25
C SER A 86 -1.55 2.81 3.13
N GLY A 87 -0.47 3.59 3.30
CA GLY A 87 0.68 3.61 2.38
C GLY A 87 1.36 2.25 2.26
N VAL A 88 1.65 1.59 3.39
CA VAL A 88 2.22 0.23 3.42
C VAL A 88 1.30 -0.77 2.72
N ALA A 89 -0.01 -0.69 2.96
CA ALA A 89 -1.00 -1.55 2.31
C ALA A 89 -1.06 -1.28 0.79
N GLY A 90 -1.04 -0.02 0.36
CA GLY A 90 -1.05 0.37 -1.05
C GLY A 90 0.15 -0.18 -1.82
N VAL A 91 1.36 -0.02 -1.27
CA VAL A 91 2.60 -0.57 -1.86
C VAL A 91 2.54 -2.11 -1.92
N SER A 92 2.05 -2.74 -0.86
CA SER A 92 1.88 -4.20 -0.80
C SER A 92 0.93 -4.71 -1.88
N LEU A 93 -0.23 -4.06 -2.03
CA LEU A 93 -1.21 -4.38 -3.06
C LEU A 93 -0.66 -4.19 -4.48
N ARG A 94 0.21 -3.19 -4.67
CA ARG A 94 0.87 -2.96 -5.95
C ARG A 94 1.77 -4.12 -6.34
N TRP A 95 2.58 -4.64 -5.42
CA TRP A 95 3.40 -5.82 -5.69
C TRP A 95 2.57 -7.06 -6.01
N CYS A 96 1.46 -7.28 -5.29
CA CYS A 96 0.54 -8.36 -5.61
C CYS A 96 -0.03 -8.24 -7.03
N TYR A 97 -0.41 -7.03 -7.44
CA TYR A 97 -0.87 -6.74 -8.80
C TYR A 97 0.21 -7.01 -9.85
N ASP A 98 1.45 -6.56 -9.61
CA ASP A 98 2.56 -6.78 -10.55
C ASP A 98 2.89 -8.29 -10.67
N CYS A 99 2.88 -9.04 -9.57
CA CYS A 99 3.02 -10.50 -9.57
C CYS A 99 1.92 -11.20 -10.38
N ALA A 100 0.65 -10.85 -10.16
CA ALA A 100 -0.47 -11.43 -10.91
C ALA A 100 -0.41 -11.08 -12.41
N THR A 101 0.08 -9.89 -12.76
CA THR A 101 0.31 -9.51 -14.14
C THR A 101 1.35 -10.42 -14.80
N LEU A 102 2.46 -10.67 -14.10
CA LEU A 102 3.50 -11.61 -14.55
C LEU A 102 2.95 -13.03 -14.69
N GLY A 103 2.13 -13.51 -13.75
CA GLY A 103 1.48 -14.82 -13.84
C GLY A 103 0.63 -14.99 -15.10
N ILE A 104 -0.19 -13.99 -15.43
CA ILE A 104 -0.96 -13.99 -16.69
C ILE A 104 -0.04 -14.04 -17.90
N VAL A 105 1.03 -13.25 -17.91
CA VAL A 105 1.98 -13.21 -19.04
C VAL A 105 2.67 -14.56 -19.21
N ILE A 106 3.15 -15.17 -18.12
CA ILE A 106 3.77 -16.51 -18.13
C ILE A 106 2.77 -17.54 -18.65
N GLN A 107 1.53 -17.51 -18.16
CA GLN A 107 0.49 -18.43 -18.60
C GLN A 107 0.22 -18.29 -20.10
N ARG A 108 0.12 -17.07 -20.62
CA ARG A 108 -0.10 -16.80 -22.07
C ARG A 108 1.08 -17.22 -22.93
N ILE A 109 2.32 -16.94 -22.52
CA ILE A 109 3.53 -17.38 -23.23
C ILE A 109 3.57 -18.91 -23.30
N TRP A 110 3.21 -19.60 -22.22
CA TRP A 110 3.18 -21.05 -22.21
C TRP A 110 2.14 -21.63 -23.17
N TYR A 111 0.93 -21.07 -23.20
CA TYR A 111 -0.11 -21.48 -24.15
C TYR A 111 0.34 -21.30 -25.61
N LEU A 112 1.08 -20.24 -25.91
CA LEU A 112 1.61 -20.00 -27.25
C LEU A 112 2.73 -20.98 -27.62
N LYS A 113 3.61 -21.33 -26.68
CA LYS A 113 4.72 -22.26 -26.92
C LYS A 113 4.28 -23.72 -27.00
N SER A 114 3.32 -24.12 -26.18
CA SER A 114 2.94 -25.52 -25.98
C SER A 114 1.41 -25.69 -25.93
N PRO A 115 0.70 -25.54 -27.06
CA PRO A 115 -0.77 -25.55 -27.08
C PRO A 115 -1.41 -26.90 -26.67
N PHE A 116 -0.65 -28.00 -26.75
CA PHE A 116 -1.13 -29.35 -26.41
C PHE A 116 -0.57 -29.91 -25.08
N ALA A 117 0.21 -29.12 -24.33
CA ALA A 117 0.83 -29.60 -23.10
C ALA A 117 -0.18 -29.74 -21.94
N TYR A 118 0.07 -30.70 -21.05
CA TYR A 118 -0.74 -30.95 -19.85
C TYR A 118 -0.80 -29.71 -18.96
N LEU A 119 -2.02 -29.23 -18.71
CA LEU A 119 -2.30 -27.92 -18.09
C LEU A 119 -2.26 -27.91 -16.56
N SER A 120 -2.27 -29.06 -15.89
CA SER A 120 -2.41 -29.14 -14.44
C SER A 120 -1.19 -28.58 -13.69
N GLY A 121 0.03 -28.90 -14.14
CA GLY A 121 1.26 -28.41 -13.52
C GLY A 121 1.47 -26.90 -13.66
N LEU A 122 1.14 -26.35 -14.83
CA LEU A 122 1.23 -24.92 -15.10
C LEU A 122 0.28 -24.11 -14.21
N LYS A 123 -0.97 -24.57 -14.03
CA LYS A 123 -1.94 -23.87 -13.17
C LYS A 123 -1.43 -23.76 -11.73
N SER A 124 -0.83 -24.83 -11.21
CA SER A 124 -0.25 -24.83 -9.86
C SER A 124 0.94 -23.87 -9.76
N LEU A 125 1.83 -23.88 -10.77
CA LEU A 125 3.00 -22.99 -10.81
C LEU A 125 2.59 -21.52 -10.86
N VAL A 126 1.63 -21.18 -11.73
CA VAL A 126 1.14 -19.80 -11.88
C VAL A 126 0.45 -19.32 -10.60
N LEU A 127 -0.39 -20.16 -9.98
CA LEU A 127 -1.01 -19.83 -8.69
C LEU A 127 0.01 -19.68 -7.56
N GLY A 128 1.06 -20.51 -7.57
CA GLY A 128 2.18 -20.36 -6.65
C GLY A 128 2.86 -18.99 -6.82
N PHE A 129 3.10 -18.58 -8.06
CA PHE A 129 3.69 -17.26 -8.33
C PHE A 129 2.76 -16.11 -7.97
N ASP A 130 1.46 -16.23 -8.24
CA ASP A 130 0.46 -15.17 -8.04
C ASP A 130 0.07 -14.97 -6.58
N ILE A 131 0.23 -15.98 -5.72
CA ILE A 131 -0.20 -15.94 -4.33
C ILE A 131 0.98 -16.04 -3.37
N ILE A 132 1.84 -17.05 -3.54
CA ILE A 132 2.89 -17.38 -2.55
C ILE A 132 4.00 -16.32 -2.58
N VAL A 133 4.52 -16.01 -3.77
CA VAL A 133 5.60 -15.01 -3.92
C VAL A 133 5.20 -13.65 -3.38
N PRO A 134 4.06 -13.04 -3.80
CA PRO A 134 3.66 -11.75 -3.24
C PRO A 134 3.34 -11.83 -1.74
N ALA A 135 2.78 -12.94 -1.22
CA ALA A 135 2.59 -13.09 0.21
C ALA A 135 3.92 -13.02 0.99
N PHE A 136 4.97 -13.70 0.53
CA PHE A 136 6.30 -13.60 1.14
C PHE A 136 6.87 -12.18 1.08
N LEU A 137 6.74 -11.50 -0.05
CA LEU A 137 7.20 -10.11 -0.20
C LEU A 137 6.47 -9.16 0.74
N VAL A 138 5.13 -9.29 0.84
CA VAL A 138 4.31 -8.47 1.74
C VAL A 138 4.65 -8.73 3.20
N ILE A 139 4.75 -9.99 3.61
CA ILE A 139 5.14 -10.34 4.99
C ILE A 139 6.52 -9.77 5.33
N GLY A 140 7.50 -9.94 4.44
CA GLY A 140 8.84 -9.41 4.61
C GLY A 140 8.85 -7.88 4.73
N PHE A 141 8.10 -7.18 3.88
CA PHE A 141 8.01 -5.73 3.91
C PHE A 141 7.31 -5.21 5.16
N VAL A 142 6.21 -5.83 5.58
CA VAL A 142 5.51 -5.48 6.83
C VAL A 142 6.44 -5.69 8.03
N TYR A 143 7.17 -6.81 8.06
CA TYR A 143 8.14 -7.09 9.11
C TYR A 143 9.26 -6.04 9.17
N ILE A 144 9.85 -5.70 8.02
CA ILE A 144 10.91 -4.69 7.92
C ILE A 144 10.39 -3.33 8.42
N ASN A 145 9.21 -2.89 7.95
CA ASN A 145 8.60 -1.64 8.38
C ASN A 145 8.33 -1.62 9.89
N ALA A 146 7.74 -2.68 10.45
CA ALA A 146 7.50 -2.78 11.88
C ALA A 146 8.80 -2.72 12.68
N SER A 147 9.86 -3.39 12.21
CA SER A 147 11.18 -3.37 12.86
C SER A 147 11.82 -1.98 12.83
N ASN A 148 11.67 -1.24 11.73
CA ASN A 148 12.20 0.12 11.57
C ASN A 148 11.49 1.11 12.50
N ILE A 149 10.16 1.03 12.61
CA ILE A 149 9.37 1.84 13.55
C ILE A 149 9.83 1.58 14.98
N GLN A 150 10.01 0.31 15.37
CA GLN A 150 10.49 -0.04 16.72
C GLN A 150 11.91 0.48 16.99
N ARG A 151 12.81 0.42 16.01
CA ARG A 151 14.18 0.96 16.14
C ARG A 151 14.16 2.47 16.33
N CYS A 152 13.41 3.21 15.50
CA CYS A 152 13.24 4.66 15.68
C CYS A 152 12.69 5.02 17.05
N ALA A 153 11.66 4.30 17.54
CA ALA A 153 11.08 4.53 18.86
C ALA A 153 12.07 4.25 20.02
N LYS A 154 12.98 3.27 19.85
CA LYS A 154 14.04 2.98 20.83
C LYS A 154 15.12 4.07 20.84
N THR A 155 15.55 4.54 19.65
CA THR A 155 16.56 5.59 19.53
C THR A 155 16.05 6.91 20.13
N LEU A 156 14.82 7.31 19.81
CA LEU A 156 14.19 8.51 20.38
C LEU A 156 14.11 8.45 21.91
N ARG A 157 13.72 7.30 22.48
CA ARG A 157 13.72 7.10 23.94
C ARG A 157 15.11 7.24 24.55
N ARG A 158 16.17 6.70 23.91
CA ARG A 158 17.55 6.87 24.40
C ARG A 158 17.98 8.33 24.41
N VAL A 159 17.75 9.05 23.31
CA VAL A 159 18.10 10.47 23.20
C VAL A 159 17.38 11.30 24.27
N HIS A 160 16.09 11.03 24.50
CA HIS A 160 15.34 11.72 25.56
C HIS A 160 15.88 11.38 26.96
N SER A 161 16.26 10.12 27.22
CA SER A 161 16.86 9.73 28.51
C SER A 161 18.25 10.33 28.74
N THR A 162 19.08 10.47 27.70
CA THR A 162 20.40 11.11 27.83
C THR A 162 20.29 12.61 28.05
N HIS A 163 19.31 13.28 27.44
CA HIS A 163 19.02 14.68 27.75
C HIS A 163 18.46 14.88 29.15
N PHE A 164 17.69 13.92 29.69
CA PHE A 164 17.15 13.99 31.06
C PHE A 164 18.22 13.72 32.13
N ILE A 165 19.24 12.91 31.82
CA ILE A 165 20.37 12.66 32.73
C ILE A 165 21.31 13.87 32.77
N HIS A 166 21.45 14.62 31.67
CA HIS A 166 22.31 15.80 31.65
C HIS A 166 21.67 17.05 32.28
N SER A 167 20.36 17.08 32.48
CA SER A 167 19.62 18.18 33.13
C SER A 167 19.38 17.99 34.63
N ASN A 168 19.74 16.85 35.22
CA ASN A 168 19.60 16.62 36.66
C ASN A 168 20.73 17.23 37.52
N HIS A 169 21.69 17.95 36.92
CA HIS A 169 22.75 18.66 37.65
C HIS A 169 22.67 20.19 37.60
N LEU A 170 21.70 20.76 36.88
CA LEU A 170 21.46 22.21 36.81
C LEU A 170 19.96 22.46 36.90
N GLY A 171 19.56 23.06 38.03
CA GLY A 171 18.17 23.20 38.44
C GLY A 171 17.24 23.85 37.43
N TRP A 172 15.98 23.39 37.47
CA TRP A 172 14.76 24.20 37.54
C TRP A 172 14.72 25.54 36.81
N HIS A 173 15.20 25.69 35.56
CA HIS A 173 14.98 26.97 34.85
C HIS A 173 14.90 26.93 33.32
N TYR A 174 14.53 25.84 32.66
CA TYR A 174 14.24 25.89 31.21
C TYR A 174 13.09 24.96 30.77
N PHE A 175 11.93 25.11 31.41
CA PHE A 175 10.65 24.69 30.80
C PHE A 175 10.07 25.93 30.12
N LEU A 176 10.39 26.13 28.83
CA LEU A 176 9.74 26.99 27.82
C LEU A 176 10.78 27.47 26.79
N ARG A 177 11.19 26.60 25.87
CA ARG A 177 11.63 26.93 24.50
C ARG A 177 12.05 25.67 23.76
N TYR A 178 11.05 24.97 23.20
CA TYR A 178 11.25 24.28 21.94
C TYR A 178 10.21 24.85 20.97
N ASP A 179 10.48 26.09 20.56
CA ASP A 179 10.04 26.56 19.25
C ASP A 179 10.76 25.69 18.23
N VAL A 180 10.00 24.77 17.62
CA VAL A 180 10.43 24.00 16.46
C VAL A 180 10.58 25.00 15.32
N SER A 181 11.78 25.59 15.22
CA SER A 181 12.23 26.29 14.03
C SER A 181 12.44 25.24 12.95
N LEU A 182 11.38 25.00 12.17
CA LEU A 182 11.48 24.36 10.86
C LEU A 182 12.59 25.05 10.05
N PRO A 183 13.50 24.29 9.40
CA PRO A 183 14.38 24.88 8.41
C PRO A 183 13.52 25.34 7.23
N LYS A 184 13.39 26.65 7.08
CA LYS A 184 13.01 27.28 5.81
C LYS A 184 14.20 27.13 4.87
N THR A 185 14.17 26.16 3.95
CA THR A 185 14.94 26.25 2.70
C THR A 185 14.40 25.29 1.64
N LEU A 186 14.00 25.92 0.53
CA LEU A 186 13.71 25.46 -0.84
C LEU A 186 12.53 24.53 -1.09
#